data_AF-A0A1J3DGD7-F1
#
_entry.id   AF-A0A1J3DGD7-F1
#
_cell.length_a   1.000
_cell.length_b   1.000
_cell.length_c   1.000
_cell.angle_alpha   90.00
_cell.angle_beta   90.00
_cell.angle_gamma   90.00
#
_symmetry.space_group_name_H-M   'P 1'
#
loop_
_entity.id
_entity.type
_entity.pdbx_description
1 polymer ?
#
loop_
_entity_poly.entity_id
_entity_poly.type
_entity_poly.pdbx_seq_one_letter_code
_entity_poly.pdbx_strand_id
1 'polypeptide(L)'
;PMIDQGEKDDKIIAVCVDDPEYKHYTDIKELPPHRLSEIRRFFEDYKKNENKEVAVNDFLPNGPAVEAIQYSMDLYAEYILHTLRR
;
A
#
# COMPACT_ATOMS: atom_id res chain seq x y z
N PRO A 1 2.96 -4.58 -5.90
CA PRO A 1 1.77 -5.36 -5.50
C PRO A 1 2.12 -6.48 -4.52
N MET A 2 1.31 -6.70 -3.48
CA MET A 2 1.57 -7.71 -2.44
C MET A 2 0.54 -8.84 -2.51
N ILE A 3 1.00 -10.07 -2.32
CA ILE A 3 0.16 -11.27 -2.26
C ILE A 3 0.38 -11.93 -0.89
N ASP A 4 -0.68 -12.04 -0.10
CA ASP A 4 -0.68 -12.70 1.22
C ASP A 4 -1.53 -13.96 1.13
N GLN A 5 -0.91 -15.14 1.26
CA GLN A 5 -1.59 -16.43 1.16
C GLN A 5 -2.43 -16.61 -0.13
N GLY A 6 -1.95 -16.08 -1.25
CA GLY A 6 -2.63 -16.16 -2.55
C GLY A 6 -3.66 -15.06 -2.81
N GLU A 7 -3.98 -14.25 -1.80
CA GLU A 7 -4.92 -13.13 -1.93
C GLU A 7 -4.18 -11.82 -2.20
N LYS A 8 -4.79 -10.95 -3.01
CA LYS A 8 -4.26 -9.61 -3.31
C LYS A 8 -4.37 -8.73 -2.05
N ASP A 9 -3.25 -8.20 -1.59
CA ASP A 9 -3.16 -7.40 -0.36
C ASP A 9 -2.26 -6.17 -0.54
N ASP A 10 -2.54 -5.39 -1.58
CA ASP A 10 -1.78 -4.19 -1.93
C ASP A 10 -1.76 -3.15 -0.80
N LYS A 11 -0.62 -2.47 -0.63
CA LYS A 11 -0.40 -1.44 0.39
C LYS A 11 -0.03 -0.11 -0.27
N ILE A 12 -0.57 0.98 0.24
CA ILE A 12 -0.17 2.35 -0.13
C ILE A 12 1.04 2.76 0.72
N ILE A 13 2.06 3.33 0.08
CA ILE A 13 3.17 4.01 0.76
C ILE A 13 2.93 5.52 0.59
N ALA A 14 2.88 6.23 1.71
CA ALA A 14 2.55 7.65 1.75
C ALA A 14 3.46 8.40 2.74
N VAL A 15 3.46 9.72 2.63
CA VAL A 15 4.11 10.65 3.56
C VAL A 15 3.09 11.58 4.19
N CYS A 16 3.40 12.12 5.36
CA CYS A 16 2.57 13.13 6.01
C CYS A 16 2.76 14.49 5.33
N VAL A 17 1.67 15.15 4.93
CA VAL A 17 1.70 16.44 4.20
C VAL A 17 2.06 17.63 5.09
N ASP A 18 1.97 17.48 6.41
CA ASP A 18 2.28 18.54 7.38
C ASP A 18 3.63 18.33 8.07
N ASP A 19 4.32 17.21 7.77
CA ASP A 19 5.66 16.96 8.27
C ASP A 19 6.69 17.73 7.41
N PRO A 20 7.44 18.70 7.97
CA PRO A 20 8.39 19.49 7.19
C PRO A 20 9.55 18.68 6.61
N GLU A 21 9.88 17.51 7.17
CA GLU A 21 10.91 16.61 6.64
C GLU A 21 10.40 15.86 5.41
N TYR A 22 9.11 15.47 5.38
CA TYR A 22 8.59 14.52 4.40
C TYR A 22 7.60 15.07 3.38
N LYS A 23 6.94 16.20 3.65
CA LYS A 23 5.86 16.74 2.81
C LYS A 23 6.25 17.07 1.36
N HIS A 24 7.54 17.12 1.08
CA HIS A 24 8.08 17.45 -0.24
C HIS A 24 8.22 16.24 -1.16
N TYR A 25 8.09 15.02 -0.63
CA TYR A 25 8.14 13.80 -1.43
C TYR A 25 6.81 13.58 -2.17
N THR A 26 6.91 13.26 -3.45
CA THR A 26 5.80 13.06 -4.38
C THR A 26 5.85 11.72 -5.11
N ASP A 27 7.01 11.04 -5.14
CA ASP A 27 7.17 9.70 -5.70
C ASP A 27 8.09 8.83 -4.84
N ILE A 28 7.82 7.52 -4.84
CA ILE A 28 8.58 6.55 -4.05
C ILE A 28 10.06 6.47 -4.43
N LYS A 29 10.41 6.82 -5.67
CA LYS A 29 11.80 6.83 -6.17
C LYS A 29 12.66 7.91 -5.51
N GLU A 30 12.04 8.90 -4.87
CA GLU A 30 12.74 9.98 -4.16
C GLU A 30 13.22 9.53 -2.77
N LEU A 31 12.70 8.41 -2.24
CA LEU A 31 13.16 7.84 -0.98
C LEU A 31 14.51 7.15 -1.14
N PRO A 32 15.36 7.11 -0.09
CA PRO A 32 16.58 6.34 -0.11
C PRO A 32 16.32 4.86 -0.47
N PRO A 33 17.06 4.23 -1.41
CA PRO A 33 16.79 2.86 -1.86
C PRO A 33 16.77 1.81 -0.74
N HIS A 34 17.57 2.03 0.31
CA HIS A 34 17.58 1.16 1.49
C HIS A 34 16.24 1.16 2.24
N ARG A 35 15.54 2.30 2.30
CA ARG A 35 14.21 2.41 2.93
C ARG A 35 13.20 1.48 2.25
N LEU A 36 13.24 1.42 0.92
CA LEU A 36 12.37 0.54 0.13
C LEU A 36 12.71 -0.94 0.35
N SER A 37 13.99 -1.24 0.51
CA SER A 37 14.47 -2.60 0.80
C SER A 37 14.04 -3.05 2.20
N GLU A 38 14.10 -2.16 3.19
CA GLU A 38 13.64 -2.42 4.55
C GLU A 38 12.13 -2.71 4.60
N ILE A 39 11.31 -1.86 3.97
CA ILE A 39 9.85 -2.04 3.91
C ILE A 39 9.49 -3.36 3.22
N ARG A 40 10.13 -3.66 2.07
CA ARG A 40 9.94 -4.94 1.36
C ARG A 40 10.25 -6.13 2.27
N ARG A 41 11.43 -6.12 2.90
CA ARG A 41 11.90 -7.21 3.78
C ARG A 41 10.96 -7.41 4.97
N PHE A 42 10.46 -6.33 5.55
CA PHE A 42 9.49 -6.39 6.63
C PHE A 42 8.24 -7.20 6.23
N PHE A 43 7.61 -6.87 5.10
CA PHE A 43 6.39 -7.57 4.65
C PHE A 43 6.66 -9.00 4.17
N GLU A 44 7.84 -9.30 3.63
CA GLU A 44 8.23 -10.68 3.30
C GLU A 44 8.40 -11.55 4.55
N ASP A 45 8.83 -10.96 5.68
CA ASP A 45 9.30 -11.72 6.83
C ASP A 45 8.30 -11.77 8.00
N TYR A 46 7.46 -10.75 8.19
CA TYR A 46 6.66 -10.58 9.41
C TYR A 46 5.73 -11.76 9.76
N LYS A 47 5.30 -12.53 8.76
CA LYS A 47 4.41 -13.71 8.92
C LYS A 47 5.12 -15.05 8.78
N LYS A 48 6.44 -15.10 8.61
CA LYS A 48 7.18 -16.36 8.43
C LYS A 48 7.02 -17.32 9.60
N ASN A 49 7.01 -16.82 10.84
CA ASN A 49 6.81 -17.64 12.04
C ASN A 49 5.37 -18.17 12.18
N GLU A 50 4.42 -17.67 11.39
CA GLU A 50 3.06 -18.21 11.29
C GLU A 50 2.94 -19.31 10.22
N ASN A 51 4.05 -19.68 9.56
CA ASN A 51 4.07 -20.56 8.39
C ASN A 51 3.18 -20.05 7.23
N LYS A 52 3.11 -18.72 7.07
CA LYS A 52 2.39 -18.06 5.98
C LYS A 52 3.37 -17.48 4.99
N GLU A 53 3.03 -17.61 3.71
CA GLU A 53 3.82 -17.04 2.62
C GLU A 53 3.27 -15.68 2.20
N VAL A 54 4.18 -14.72 2.06
CA VAL A 54 3.90 -13.37 1.57
C VAL A 54 4.87 -13.05 0.45
N ALA A 55 4.35 -12.72 -0.72
CA ALA A 55 5.14 -12.28 -1.86
C ALA A 55 4.97 -10.78 -2.09
N VAL A 56 6.08 -10.04 -2.10
CA VAL A 56 6.10 -8.60 -2.37
C VAL A 56 6.70 -8.39 -3.75
N ASN A 57 5.92 -7.88 -4.72
CA ASN A 57 6.42 -7.54 -6.06
C ASN A 57 7.06 -6.14 -6.09
N ASP A 58 7.48 -5.67 -7.26
CA ASP A 58 8.01 -4.32 -7.42
C ASP A 58 7.01 -3.23 -7.02
N PHE A 59 7.55 -2.18 -6.42
CA PHE A 59 6.79 -1.00 -6.08
C PHE A 59 6.38 -0.27 -7.36
N LEU A 60 5.15 0.26 -7.36
CA LEU A 60 4.63 1.05 -8.45
C LEU A 60 4.81 2.56 -8.16
N PRO A 61 4.82 3.42 -9.18
CA PRO A 61 4.80 4.88 -9.01
C PRO A 61 3.53 5.37 -8.31
N ASN A 62 3.47 6.68 -8.04
CA ASN A 62 2.33 7.30 -7.34
C ASN A 62 0.97 7.17 -8.08
N GLY A 63 0.93 7.19 -9.42
CA GLY A 63 -0.30 7.12 -10.22
C GLY A 63 -1.19 5.91 -9.88
N PRO A 64 -0.68 4.67 -10.01
CA PRO A 64 -1.41 3.47 -9.61
C PRO A 64 -1.87 3.46 -8.15
N ALA A 65 -1.15 4.13 -7.23
CA ALA A 65 -1.56 4.24 -5.84
C ALA A 65 -2.81 5.13 -5.69
N VAL A 66 -2.86 6.26 -6.41
CA VAL A 66 -4.03 7.15 -6.45
C VAL A 66 -5.25 6.43 -7.06
N GLU A 67 -5.05 5.69 -8.15
CA GLU A 67 -6.10 4.88 -8.78
C GLU A 67 -6.66 3.81 -7.83
N ALA A 68 -5.79 3.12 -7.07
CA ALA A 68 -6.22 2.14 -6.07
C ALA A 68 -7.04 2.78 -4.94
N ILE A 69 -6.67 3.98 -4.48
CA ILE A 69 -7.44 4.73 -3.49
C ILE A 69 -8.82 5.10 -4.05
N GLN A 70 -8.88 5.67 -5.25
CA GLN A 70 -10.15 6.04 -5.89
C GLN A 70 -11.07 4.83 -6.03
N TYR A 71 -10.54 3.70 -6.51
CA TYR A 71 -11.28 2.46 -6.63
C TYR A 71 -11.82 1.96 -5.27
N SER A 72 -11.03 2.06 -4.20
CA SER A 72 -11.47 1.67 -2.86
C SER A 72 -12.58 2.59 -2.31
N MET A 73 -12.54 3.89 -2.63
CA MET A 73 -13.58 4.84 -2.26
C MET A 73 -14.90 4.54 -2.99
N ASP A 74 -14.83 4.22 -4.28
CA ASP A 74 -15.98 3.87 -5.10
C ASP A 74 -16.64 2.57 -4.62
N LEU A 75 -15.84 1.54 -4.33
CA LEU A 75 -16.34 0.28 -3.75
C LEU A 75 -17.01 0.52 -2.39
N TYR A 76 -16.41 1.33 -1.51
CA TYR A 76 -17.02 1.63 -0.23
C TYR A 76 -18.38 2.34 -0.41
N ALA A 77 -18.46 3.30 -1.33
CA ALA A 77 -19.71 3.97 -1.66
C ALA A 77 -20.77 3.00 -2.20
N GLU A 78 -20.36 2.07 -3.06
CA GLU A 78 -21.25 1.07 -3.65
C GLU A 78 -21.79 0.09 -2.58
N TYR A 79 -20.92 -0.52 -1.79
CA TYR A 79 -21.34 -1.60 -0.89
C TYR A 79 -21.90 -1.09 0.45
N ILE A 80 -21.33 -0.01 1.00
CA ILE A 80 -21.67 0.45 2.35
C ILE A 80 -22.68 1.58 2.33
N LEU A 81 -22.51 2.61 1.49
CA LEU A 81 -23.45 3.73 1.49
C LEU A 81 -24.83 3.34 0.96
N HIS A 82 -24.93 2.39 0.01
CA HIS A 82 -26.22 1.88 -0.45
C HIS A 82 -26.94 1.02 0.59
N THR A 83 -26.22 0.27 1.42
CA THR A 83 -26.84 -0.53 2.49
C THR A 83 -27.34 0.33 3.63
N LEU A 84 -26.66 1.44 3.93
CA LEU A 84 -27.07 2.40 4.97
C LEU A 84 -28.25 3.32 4.56
N ARG A 85 -28.58 3.39 3.27
CA ARG A 85 -29.71 4.19 2.74
C ARG A 85 -31.04 3.43 2.68
N ARG A 86 -31.04 2.13 2.97
CA ARG A 86 -32.25 1.31 3.10
C ARG A 86 -32.68 1.24 4.57
#